data_AF-A0A1M5ZGJ3-F1
#
_entry.id   AF-A0A1M5ZGJ3-F1
#
_cell.length_a   1.000
_cell.length_b   1.000
_cell.length_c   1.000
_cell.angle_alpha   90.00
_cell.angle_beta   90.00
_cell.angle_gamma   90.00
#
_symmetry.space_group_name_H-M   'P 1'
#
loop_
_entity.id
_entity.type
_entity.pdbx_description
1 polymer ?
#
loop_
_entity_poly.entity_id
_entity_poly.type
_entity_poly.pdbx_seq_one_letter_code
_entity_poly.pdbx_strand_id
1 'polypeptide(L)' 'MKSLTTSAHIEPETRCRVTPFPDRTNPFVSLRIEGDSIEIALLARAGTSETLRDLAAAAIEAAAALDAMVIDAPKVIGRG' A
#
# COMPACT_ATOMS: atom_id res chain seq x y z
N MET A 1 23.22 0.30 1.41
CA MET A 1 21.78 0.07 1.18
C MET A 1 21.05 0.32 2.48
N LYS A 2 19.99 1.14 2.48
CA LYS A 2 19.07 1.25 3.62
C LYS A 2 17.79 0.52 3.21
N SER A 3 17.60 -0.70 3.69
CA SER A 3 16.37 -1.48 3.44
C SER A 3 15.40 -1.25 4.59
N LEU A 4 14.20 -0.76 4.27
CA LEU A 4 13.06 -0.76 5.19
C LEU A 4 12.17 -1.93 4.78
N THR A 5 12.00 -2.90 5.69
CA THR A 5 11.06 -4.01 5.50
C THR A 5 9.92 -3.82 6.49
N THR A 6 8.72 -3.60 5.96
CA THR A 6 7.50 -3.48 6.76
C THR A 6 6.53 -4.53 6.25
N SER A 7 6.12 -5.46 7.11
CA SER A 7 5.05 -6.42 6.82
C SER A 7 3.83 -6.07 7.66
N ALA A 8 2.70 -5.87 7.00
CA ALA A 8 1.43 -5.55 7.62
C ALA A 8 0.31 -6.26 6.87
N HIS A 9 -0.68 -6.77 7.59
CA HIS A 9 -1.89 -7.35 7.00
C HIS A 9 -2.94 -6.23 6.90
N ILE A 10 -3.39 -5.92 5.68
CA ILE A 10 -4.38 -4.87 5.44
C ILE A 10 -5.73 -5.57 5.26
N GLU A 11 -6.69 -5.27 6.13
CA GLU A 11 -8.04 -5.82 6.03
C GLU A 11 -8.87 -5.06 4.97
N PRO A 12 -9.94 -5.66 4.41
CA PRO A 12 -10.75 -5.01 3.37
C PRO A 12 -11.39 -3.67 3.77
N GLU A 13 -11.59 -3.43 5.08
CA GLU A 13 -12.21 -2.20 5.60
C GLU A 13 -11.20 -1.07 5.87
N THR A 14 -9.93 -1.28 5.50
CA THR A 14 -8.86 -0.32 5.73
C THR A 14 -9.05 0.95 4.89
N ARG A 15 -8.87 2.13 5.50
CA ARG A 15 -9.00 3.44 4.81
C ARG A 15 -7.64 4.01 4.44
N CYS A 16 -7.54 4.59 3.26
CA CYS A 16 -6.38 5.35 2.80
C CYS A 16 -6.66 6.86 2.84
N ARG A 17 -5.79 7.64 3.48
CA ARG A 17 -5.90 9.10 3.56
C ARG A 17 -4.59 9.79 3.16
N VAL A 18 -4.68 10.73 2.23
CA VAL A 18 -3.55 11.58 1.84
C VAL A 18 -3.69 12.95 2.52
N THR A 19 -2.64 13.41 3.20
CA THR A 19 -2.59 14.74 3.84
C THR A 19 -1.33 15.49 3.41
N PRO A 20 -1.46 16.68 2.78
CA PRO A 20 -0.32 17.54 2.48
C PRO A 20 0.08 18.39 3.69
N PHE A 21 1.39 18.61 3.86
CA PHE A 21 1.97 19.48 4.88
C PHE A 21 2.84 20.55 4.20
N PRO A 22 2.26 21.73 3.89
CA PRO A 22 2.95 22.80 3.18
C PRO A 22 3.82 23.62 4.16
N ASP A 23 4.92 23.02 4.61
CA ASP A 23 5.97 23.72 5.37
C ASP A 23 6.87 24.52 4.41
N ARG A 24 7.38 25.68 4.87
CA ARG A 24 8.23 26.56 4.03
C ARG A 24 9.65 26.04 3.84
N THR A 25 10.13 25.19 4.74
CA THR A 25 11.51 24.70 4.78
C THR A 25 11.60 23.25 4.35
N ASN A 26 10.60 22.42 4.68
CA ASN A 26 10.57 21.01 4.30
C ASN A 26 9.13 20.49 4.07
N PRO A 27 8.48 20.86 2.96
CA PRO A 27 7.14 20.40 2.66
C PRO A 27 7.11 18.90 2.33
N PHE A 28 6.08 18.19 2.81
CA PHE A 28 5.90 16.77 2.56
C PHE A 28 4.42 16.37 2.46
N VAL A 29 4.16 15.15 2.02
CA VAL A 29 2.83 14.52 2.00
C VAL A 29 2.89 13.25 2.85
N SER A 30 1.86 13.03 3.68
CA SER A 30 1.65 11.74 4.35
C SER A 30 0.56 10.95 3.63
N LEU A 31 0.82 9.69 3.31
CA LEU A 31 -0.20 8.69 3.01
C LEU A 31 -0.38 7.82 4.25
N ARG A 32 -1.58 7.83 4.84
CA ARG A 32 -1.96 7.01 5.98
C ARG A 32 -2.86 5.86 5.51
N ILE A 33 -2.54 4.65 5.94
CA ILE A 33 -3.37 3.46 5.78
C ILE A 33 -3.81 3.06 7.20
N GLU A 34 -5.09 3.18 7.48
CA GLU A 34 -5.68 3.03 8.81
C GLU A 34 -6.67 1.86 8.83
N GLY A 35 -6.37 0.84 9.62
CA GLY A 35 -7.30 -0.20 10.04
C GLY A 35 -7.38 -0.27 11.57
N ASP A 36 -8.20 -1.16 12.11
CA ASP A 36 -8.47 -1.24 13.57
C ASP A 36 -7.22 -1.50 14.42
N SER A 37 -6.18 -2.14 13.86
CA SER A 37 -4.98 -2.53 14.59
C SER A 37 -3.65 -2.08 13.94
N ILE A 38 -3.68 -1.49 12.75
CA ILE A 38 -2.47 -1.13 11.99
C ILE A 38 -2.59 0.28 11.41
N GLU A 39 -1.57 1.11 11.70
CA GLU A 39 -1.36 2.42 11.09
C GLU A 39 -0.03 2.43 10.33
N ILE A 40 -0.07 2.62 9.01
CA ILE A 40 1.13 2.85 8.19
C ILE A 40 1.11 4.28 7.69
N ALA A 41 2.16 5.05 7.99
CA ALA A 41 2.35 6.40 7.48
C ALA A 41 3.58 6.46 6.56
N LEU A 42 3.35 6.77 5.29
CA LEU A 42 4.41 7.00 4.29
C LEU A 42 4.59 8.50 4.10
N LEU A 43 5.81 8.99 4.30
CA LEU A 43 6.17 10.40 4.20
C LEU A 43 7.04 10.64 2.97
N ALA A 44 6.58 11.48 2.04
CA ALA A 44 7.34 11.86 0.85
C ALA A 44 7.58 13.37 0.84
N ARG A 45 8.84 13.78 0.70
CA ARG A 45 9.23 15.19 0.59
C ARG A 45 8.80 15.76 -0.76
N ALA A 46 8.57 17.07 -0.85
CA ALA A 46 8.42 17.73 -2.13
C ALA A 46 9.58 17.40 -3.09
N GLY A 47 9.25 17.17 -4.36
CA GLY A 47 10.19 16.76 -5.39
C GLY A 47 10.41 15.25 -5.53
N THR A 48 9.98 14.41 -4.58
CA THR A 48 10.17 12.94 -4.65
C THR A 48 8.90 12.21 -5.08
N SER A 49 8.11 12.81 -5.98
CA SER A 49 6.83 12.25 -6.42
C SER A 49 6.97 10.92 -7.16
N GLU A 50 8.11 10.67 -7.80
CA GLU A 50 8.41 9.41 -8.49
C GLU A 50 8.36 8.20 -7.54
N THR A 51 8.90 8.32 -6.32
CA THR A 51 8.89 7.23 -5.34
C THR A 51 7.47 6.78 -4.97
N LEU A 52 6.52 7.73 -4.90
CA LEU A 52 5.11 7.40 -4.67
C LEU A 52 4.46 6.75 -5.89
N ARG A 53 4.87 7.14 -7.11
CA ARG A 53 4.37 6.51 -8.34
C ARG A 53 4.90 5.08 -8.47
N ASP A 54 6.17 4.84 -8.17
CA ASP A 54 6.77 3.51 -8.19
C ASP A 54 6.08 2.58 -7.19
N LEU A 55 5.80 3.08 -5.98
CA LEU A 55 5.04 2.33 -4.98
C LEU A 55 3.62 2.00 -5.47
N ALA A 56 2.94 2.95 -6.09
CA ALA A 56 1.60 2.72 -6.65
C ALA A 56 1.63 1.67 -7.76
N ALA A 57 2.62 1.71 -8.64
CA ALA A 57 2.80 0.71 -9.70
C ALA A 57 3.02 -0.69 -9.11
N ALA A 58 3.91 -0.82 -8.12
CA ALA A 58 4.16 -2.10 -7.45
C ALA A 58 2.91 -2.63 -6.73
N ALA A 59 2.11 -1.76 -6.10
CA ALA A 59 0.86 -2.15 -5.46
C ALA A 59 -0.19 -2.65 -6.47
N ILE A 60 -0.28 -2.01 -7.64
CA ILE A 60 -1.16 -2.44 -8.74
C ILE A 60 -0.73 -3.81 -9.27
N GLU A 61 0.58 -4.02 -9.47
CA GLU A 61 1.13 -5.31 -9.91
C GLU A 61 0.83 -6.42 -8.90
N ALA A 62 1.02 -6.15 -7.61
CA ALA A 62 0.70 -7.11 -6.54
C ALA A 62 -0.79 -7.45 -6.50
N ALA A 63 -1.68 -6.47 -6.70
CA ALA A 63 -3.12 -6.71 -6.76
C ALA A 63 -3.49 -7.63 -7.94
N ALA A 64 -2.94 -7.36 -9.14
CA ALA A 64 -3.16 -8.22 -10.30
C ALA A 64 -2.65 -9.66 -10.09
N ALA A 65 -1.49 -9.81 -9.43
CA ALA A 65 -0.97 -11.11 -9.04
C ALA A 65 -1.92 -11.83 -8.07
N LEU A 66 -2.46 -11.13 -7.07
CA LEU A 66 -3.41 -11.69 -6.12
C LEU A 66 -4.71 -12.15 -6.80
N ASP A 67 -5.25 -11.34 -7.72
CA ASP A 67 -6.43 -11.69 -8.51
C ASP A 67 -6.20 -12.97 -9.32
N ALA A 68 -5.02 -13.12 -9.94
CA ALA A 68 -4.65 -14.32 -10.68
C ALA A 68 -4.60 -15.57 -9.78
N MET A 69 -4.09 -15.45 -8.55
CA MET A 69 -4.06 -16.56 -7.59
C MET A 69 -5.47 -17.04 -7.20
N VAL A 70 -6.45 -16.15 -7.16
CA VAL A 70 -7.85 -16.50 -6.88
C VAL A 70 -8.49 -17.25 -8.04
N ILE A 71 -8.14 -16.89 -9.29
CA ILE A 71 -8.63 -17.56 -10.50
C ILE A 71 -8.06 -18.98 -10.63
N ASP A 72 -6.81 -19.20 -10.23
CA ASP A 72 -6.13 -20.50 -10.29
C ASP A 72 -6.43 -21.43 -9.10
N ALA A 73 -7.23 -20.98 -8.12
CA ALA A 73 -7.61 -21.82 -7.00
C ALA A 73 -8.44 -23.03 -7.48
N PRO A 74 -7.98 -24.29 -7.28
CA PRO A 74 -8.70 -25.45 -7.76
C PRO A 74 -10.07 -25.50 -7.10
N LYS A 75 -11.12 -25.56 -7.93
CA LYS A 75 -12.49 -25.81 -7.47
C LYS A 75 -12.46 -27.14 -6.71
N VAL A 76 -12.51 -27.10 -5.38
CA VAL A 76 -12.71 -28.30 -4.57
C VAL A 76 -14.13 -28.78 -4.86
N ILE A 77 -14.25 -29.59 -5.91
CA ILE A 77 -15.43 -30.39 -6.17
C ILE A 77 -15.48 -31.44 -5.07
N GLY A 78 -16.17 -31.10 -3.97
CA GLY A 78 -16.55 -32.05 -2.95
C GLY A 78 -17.30 -33.20 -3.62
N ARG A 79 -16.66 -34.36 -3.72
CA ARG A 79 -17.34 -35.63 -3.98
C ARG A 79 -17.92 -36.07 -2.64
N GLY A 80 -19.25 -36.04 -2.57
CA GLY A 80 -20.02 -36.78 -1.57
C GLY A 80 -19.94 -38.28 -1.78
#